data_AF-A0A355FRS4-F1
#
_entry.id   AF-A0A355FRS4-F1
#
_cell.length_a   1.000
_cell.length_b   1.000
_cell.length_c   1.000
_cell.angle_alpha   90.00
_cell.angle_beta   90.00
_cell.angle_gamma   90.00
#
_symmetry.space_group_name_H-M   'P 1'
#
loop_
_entity.id
_entity.type
_entity.pdbx_description
1 polymer ?
#
loop_
_entity_poly.entity_id
_entity_poly.type
_entity_poly.pdbx_seq_one_letter_code
_entity_poly.pdbx_strand_id
1 'polypeptide(L)'
;EEKFDVIAQGQMDWRNMLKDFYQGFKKNVDETQENAERASGERILGKHPESGKTVLVRIGRYGPLAQIGDPEDEEKEFASLLKSQSLESITMEEALDLFKLPRKLGELDGKVISAAIGRFGPYVRHDGSFVSLKVDEGDDPYTVTLERATELVLAKRAADAKALIKVFEEDETVRIIEGRWGPFIKAGKV
;
A
#
# COMPACT_ATOMS: atom_id res chain seq x y z
N GLU A 1 -6.20 3.40 36.63
CA GLU A 1 -5.70 2.31 37.49
C GLU A 1 -6.28 2.32 38.90
N GLU A 2 -6.41 3.47 39.57
CA GLU A 2 -6.88 3.60 40.97
C GLU A 2 -8.24 2.93 41.30
N LYS A 3 -9.18 2.87 40.35
CA LYS A 3 -10.51 2.26 40.56
C LYS A 3 -10.49 0.72 40.52
N PHE A 4 -9.46 0.11 39.95
CA PHE A 4 -9.37 -1.34 39.82
C PHE A 4 -8.84 -2.01 41.11
N ASP A 5 -7.96 -1.33 41.85
CA ASP A 5 -7.44 -1.83 43.14
C ASP A 5 -8.50 -1.91 44.25
N VAL A 6 -9.47 -0.99 44.24
CA VAL A 6 -10.56 -0.94 45.23
C VAL A 6 -11.56 -2.12 45.08
N ILE A 7 -11.66 -2.69 43.87
CA ILE A 7 -12.54 -3.84 43.59
C ILE A 7 -11.89 -5.15 44.05
N ALA A 8 -10.56 -5.26 43.94
CA ALA A 8 -9.83 -6.44 44.42
C ALA A 8 -9.96 -6.64 45.94
N GLN A 9 -10.26 -5.57 46.69
CA GLN A 9 -10.46 -5.59 48.14
C GLN A 9 -11.93 -5.82 48.56
N GLY A 10 -12.85 -6.03 47.60
CA GLY A 10 -14.24 -6.41 47.88
C GLY A 10 -15.16 -5.30 48.40
N GLN A 11 -14.75 -4.04 48.32
CA GLN A 11 -15.48 -2.90 48.91
C GLN A 11 -16.41 -2.16 47.93
N MET A 12 -16.49 -2.58 46.66
CA MET A 12 -17.32 -1.90 45.65
C MET A 12 -18.05 -2.91 44.74
N ASP A 13 -19.35 -2.71 44.56
CA ASP A 13 -20.16 -3.55 43.66
C ASP A 13 -19.76 -3.27 42.20
N TRP A 14 -19.11 -4.25 41.57
CA TRP A 14 -18.58 -4.19 40.22
C TRP A 14 -19.63 -3.81 39.16
N ARG A 15 -20.92 -4.11 39.41
CA ARG A 15 -22.01 -3.77 38.46
C ARG A 15 -22.28 -2.27 38.46
N ASN A 16 -22.17 -1.61 39.61
CA ASN A 16 -22.35 -0.17 39.73
C ASN A 16 -21.19 0.59 39.07
N MET A 17 -19.95 0.12 39.24
CA MET A 17 -18.78 0.71 38.55
C MET A 17 -18.90 0.60 37.03
N LEU A 18 -19.27 -0.58 36.51
CA LEU A 18 -19.52 -0.78 35.09
C LEU A 18 -20.64 0.12 34.58
N LYS A 19 -21.72 0.28 35.35
CA LYS A 19 -22.84 1.14 34.96
C LYS A 19 -22.42 2.61 34.84
N ASP A 20 -21.66 3.13 35.80
CA ASP A 20 -21.10 4.49 35.78
C ASP A 20 -20.12 4.68 34.61
N PHE A 21 -19.22 3.71 34.40
CA PHE A 21 -18.29 3.73 33.29
C PHE A 21 -19.01 3.74 31.94
N TYR A 22 -19.98 2.84 31.75
CA TYR A 22 -20.75 2.75 30.51
C TYR A 22 -21.63 3.97 30.27
N GLN A 23 -22.15 4.63 31.32
CA GLN A 23 -22.94 5.86 31.16
C GLN A 23 -22.07 7.03 30.70
N GLY A 24 -20.90 7.23 31.31
CA GLY A 24 -19.95 8.27 30.89
C GLY A 24 -19.35 7.98 29.51
N PHE A 25 -19.00 6.72 29.24
CA PHE A 25 -18.49 6.28 27.94
C PHE A 25 -19.54 6.46 26.84
N LYS A 26 -20.79 6.04 27.08
CA LYS A 26 -21.87 6.20 26.10
C LYS A 26 -22.12 7.66 25.76
N LYS A 27 -22.15 8.55 26.76
CA LYS A 27 -22.26 9.99 26.52
C LYS A 27 -21.13 10.54 25.65
N ASN A 28 -19.88 10.14 25.91
CA ASN A 28 -18.73 10.54 25.09
C ASN A 28 -18.80 9.95 23.66
N VAL A 29 -19.29 8.72 23.51
CA VAL A 29 -19.49 8.09 22.20
C VAL A 29 -20.60 8.77 21.41
N ASP A 30 -21.73 9.07 22.04
CA ASP A 30 -22.84 9.82 21.44
C ASP A 30 -22.39 11.25 21.06
N GLU A 31 -21.67 11.98 21.92
CA GLU A 31 -21.10 13.31 21.61
C GLU A 31 -20.08 13.25 20.45
N THR A 32 -19.25 12.20 20.41
CA THR A 32 -18.31 11.96 19.31
C THR A 32 -19.04 11.56 18.03
N GLN A 33 -20.14 10.81 18.13
CA GLN A 33 -20.94 10.39 16.99
C GLN A 33 -21.74 11.54 16.37
N GLU A 34 -22.15 12.53 17.18
CA GLU A 34 -22.86 13.73 16.71
C GLU A 34 -21.92 14.83 16.18
N ASN A 35 -20.70 14.99 16.74
CA ASN A 35 -19.72 16.00 16.29
C ASN A 35 -18.67 15.48 15.31
N ALA A 36 -18.53 14.16 15.14
CA ALA A 36 -17.75 13.63 14.04
C ALA A 36 -18.52 13.93 12.74
N GLU A 37 -18.19 15.05 12.10
CA GLU A 37 -18.24 15.16 10.65
C GLU A 37 -17.83 13.79 10.11
N ARG A 38 -18.78 13.12 9.45
CA ARG A 38 -18.64 11.75 8.99
C ARG A 38 -17.21 11.57 8.49
N ALA A 39 -16.42 10.75 9.18
CA ALA A 39 -15.12 10.33 8.72
C ALA A 39 -15.35 9.52 7.43
N SER A 40 -15.60 10.20 6.33
CA SER A 40 -15.70 9.64 4.98
C SER A 40 -14.38 8.99 4.56
N GLY A 41 -13.34 9.12 5.40
CA GLY A 41 -11.98 8.78 5.10
C GLY A 41 -11.41 9.68 4.01
N GLU A 42 -12.16 10.71 3.56
CA GLU A 42 -11.80 11.62 2.50
C GLU A 42 -11.39 12.98 3.07
N ARG A 43 -10.22 13.46 2.67
CA ARG A 43 -9.68 14.76 3.04
C ARG A 43 -9.22 15.50 1.79
N ILE A 44 -9.78 16.67 1.56
CA ILE A 44 -9.40 17.54 0.44
C ILE A 44 -8.13 18.30 0.83
N LEU A 45 -7.07 18.15 0.03
CA LEU A 45 -5.79 18.82 0.26
C LEU A 45 -5.74 20.20 -0.41
N GLY A 46 -6.47 20.39 -1.51
CA GLY A 46 -6.56 21.68 -2.22
C GLY A 46 -6.77 21.51 -3.71
N LYS A 47 -6.30 22.47 -4.51
CA LYS A 47 -6.28 22.40 -5.97
C LYS A 47 -4.86 22.29 -6.49
N HIS A 48 -4.67 21.45 -7.50
CA HIS A 48 -3.39 21.26 -8.17
C HIS A 48 -2.93 22.57 -8.82
N PRO A 49 -1.68 23.02 -8.61
CA PRO A 49 -1.21 24.32 -9.09
C PRO A 49 -1.19 24.43 -10.63
N GLU A 50 -0.84 23.35 -11.33
CA GLU A 50 -0.77 23.35 -12.81
C GLU A 50 -2.09 22.95 -13.49
N SER A 51 -2.77 21.88 -13.03
CA SER A 51 -3.99 21.39 -13.68
C SER A 51 -5.28 22.04 -13.17
N GLY A 52 -5.26 22.75 -12.03
CA GLY A 52 -6.44 23.35 -11.40
C GLY A 52 -7.43 22.34 -10.80
N LYS A 53 -7.19 21.03 -10.95
CA LYS A 53 -8.04 19.94 -10.47
C LYS A 53 -7.99 19.79 -8.95
N THR A 54 -9.07 19.36 -8.33
CA THR A 54 -9.13 19.07 -6.89
C THR A 54 -8.20 17.91 -6.53
N VAL A 55 -7.41 18.04 -5.47
CA VAL A 55 -6.57 16.97 -4.91
C VAL A 55 -7.16 16.56 -3.58
N LEU A 56 -7.46 15.27 -3.45
CA LEU A 56 -8.04 14.69 -2.25
C LEU A 56 -7.37 13.36 -1.91
N VAL A 57 -7.38 12.98 -0.64
CA VAL A 57 -6.88 11.69 -0.16
C VAL A 57 -8.03 10.93 0.46
N ARG A 58 -8.18 9.64 0.13
CA ARG A 58 -9.26 8.80 0.63
C ARG A 58 -8.89 7.33 0.81
N ILE A 59 -9.69 6.58 1.56
CA ILE A 59 -9.57 5.12 1.66
C ILE A 59 -10.29 4.46 0.48
N GLY A 60 -9.56 3.73 -0.36
CA GLY A 60 -10.12 2.91 -1.45
C GLY A 60 -10.07 1.41 -1.17
N ARG A 61 -10.49 0.62 -2.17
CA ARG A 61 -10.51 -0.86 -2.11
C ARG A 61 -9.15 -1.50 -1.80
N TYR A 62 -8.06 -0.80 -2.08
CA TYR A 62 -6.69 -1.30 -1.96
C TYR A 62 -5.88 -0.61 -0.85
N GLY A 63 -6.50 0.27 -0.07
CA GLY A 63 -5.84 1.08 0.96
C GLY A 63 -5.97 2.58 0.71
N PRO A 64 -5.25 3.40 1.48
CA PRO A 64 -5.24 4.86 1.32
C PRO A 64 -4.65 5.27 -0.04
N LEU A 65 -5.32 6.18 -0.73
CA LEU A 65 -4.89 6.72 -2.02
C LEU A 65 -5.11 8.24 -2.11
N ALA A 66 -4.27 8.89 -2.90
CA ALA A 66 -4.46 10.25 -3.38
C ALA A 66 -5.17 10.21 -4.74
N GLN A 67 -6.03 11.18 -4.97
CA GLN A 67 -6.79 11.36 -6.20
C GLN A 67 -6.66 12.80 -6.68
N ILE A 68 -6.34 12.98 -7.96
CA ILE A 68 -6.43 14.26 -8.67
C ILE A 68 -7.67 14.21 -9.57
N GLY A 69 -8.53 15.23 -9.46
CA GLY A 69 -9.82 15.32 -10.15
C GLY A 69 -11.00 15.02 -9.21
N ASP A 70 -12.13 15.67 -9.47
CA ASP A 70 -13.32 15.49 -8.64
C ASP A 70 -13.89 14.07 -8.80
N PRO A 71 -14.64 13.53 -7.82
CA PRO A 71 -15.32 12.23 -7.96
C PRO A 71 -16.31 12.17 -9.12
N GLU A 72 -16.65 13.29 -9.75
CA GLU A 72 -17.54 13.37 -10.91
C GLU A 72 -16.79 13.60 -12.23
N ASP A 73 -15.49 13.93 -12.21
CA ASP A 73 -14.68 14.11 -13.42
C ASP A 73 -14.49 12.79 -14.19
N GLU A 74 -14.39 12.84 -15.52
CA GLU A 74 -14.00 11.65 -16.31
C GLU A 74 -12.48 11.38 -16.22
N GLU A 75 -11.68 12.43 -16.10
CA GLU A 75 -10.22 12.34 -16.04
C GLU A 75 -9.69 12.42 -14.61
N LYS A 76 -9.69 11.26 -13.94
CA LYS A 76 -9.12 11.09 -12.59
C LYS A 76 -7.82 10.34 -12.63
N GLU A 77 -6.85 10.83 -11.87
CA GLU A 77 -5.61 10.14 -11.62
C GLU A 77 -5.59 9.64 -10.18
N PHE A 78 -5.00 8.46 -9.96
CA PHE A 78 -4.92 7.84 -8.64
C PHE A 78 -3.49 7.45 -8.33
N ALA A 79 -3.04 7.77 -7.12
CA ALA A 79 -1.75 7.34 -6.61
C ALA A 79 -1.92 6.72 -5.21
N SER A 80 -1.23 5.62 -4.93
CA SER A 80 -1.34 4.96 -3.62
C SER A 80 -0.41 5.63 -2.61
N LEU A 81 -0.86 5.84 -1.38
CA LEU A 81 -0.01 6.41 -0.33
C LEU A 81 1.09 5.41 0.07
N LEU A 82 2.23 5.96 0.49
CA LEU A 82 3.30 5.17 1.10
C LEU A 82 2.86 4.62 2.46
N LYS A 83 3.46 3.51 2.90
CA LYS A 83 3.18 2.92 4.23
C LYS A 83 3.50 3.86 5.39
N SER A 84 4.43 4.79 5.19
CA SER A 84 4.82 5.81 6.17
C SER A 84 3.87 7.01 6.20
N GLN A 85 3.03 7.18 5.18
CA GLN A 85 2.13 8.32 5.04
C GLN A 85 0.74 7.97 5.58
N SER A 86 0.18 8.90 6.36
CA SER A 86 -1.18 8.79 6.89
C SER A 86 -2.11 9.78 6.20
N LEU A 87 -3.38 9.40 6.03
CA LEU A 87 -4.41 10.27 5.43
C LEU A 87 -4.57 11.60 6.17
N GLU A 88 -4.26 11.63 7.48
CA GLU A 88 -4.41 12.80 8.33
C GLU A 88 -3.18 13.73 8.28
N SER A 89 -1.98 13.18 8.04
CA SER A 89 -0.73 13.94 8.10
C SER A 89 -0.17 14.33 6.74
N ILE A 90 -0.58 13.64 5.66
CA ILE A 90 -0.05 13.88 4.32
C ILE A 90 -0.27 15.33 3.87
N THR A 91 0.76 15.94 3.30
CA THR A 91 0.71 17.29 2.74
C THR A 91 0.36 17.28 1.24
N MET A 92 -0.05 18.44 0.71
CA MET A 92 -0.32 18.60 -0.72
C MET A 92 0.91 18.27 -1.58
N GLU A 93 2.09 18.74 -1.18
CA GLU A 93 3.35 18.52 -1.89
C GLU A 93 3.70 17.03 -1.96
N GLU A 94 3.57 16.32 -0.84
CA GLU A 94 3.78 14.87 -0.79
C GLU A 94 2.78 14.11 -1.65
N ALA A 95 1.51 14.53 -1.65
CA ALA A 95 0.49 13.91 -2.48
C ALA A 95 0.80 14.09 -3.97
N LEU A 96 1.27 15.27 -4.39
CA LEU A 96 1.71 15.53 -5.76
C LEU A 96 2.92 14.67 -6.16
N ASP A 97 3.86 14.44 -5.24
CA ASP A 97 5.01 13.58 -5.51
C ASP A 97 4.59 12.14 -5.88
N LEU A 98 3.54 11.61 -5.24
CA LEU A 98 3.01 10.27 -5.55
C LEU A 98 2.57 10.12 -7.01
N PHE A 99 2.14 11.21 -7.67
CA PHE A 99 1.70 11.19 -9.08
C PHE A 99 2.85 11.23 -10.09
N LYS A 100 4.10 11.48 -9.65
CA LYS A 100 5.28 11.35 -10.52
C LYS A 100 5.56 9.90 -10.92
N LEU A 101 4.92 8.94 -10.25
CA LEU A 101 4.98 7.52 -10.54
C LEU A 101 3.73 7.09 -11.32
N PRO A 102 3.84 6.16 -12.30
CA PRO A 102 4.99 5.31 -12.61
C PRO A 102 6.06 6.02 -13.45
N ARG A 103 7.32 6.00 -12.97
CA ARG A 103 8.46 6.61 -13.67
C ARG A 103 9.03 5.63 -14.69
N LYS A 104 9.06 6.02 -15.96
CA LYS A 104 9.74 5.25 -17.02
C LYS A 104 11.25 5.49 -16.90
N LEU A 105 12.02 4.42 -16.71
CA LEU A 105 13.48 4.49 -16.57
C LEU A 105 14.21 4.30 -17.91
N GLY A 106 13.62 3.50 -18.80
CA GLY A 106 14.19 3.16 -20.10
C GLY A 106 13.63 1.86 -20.63
N GLU A 107 14.39 1.20 -21.50
CA GLU A 107 14.01 -0.06 -22.13
C GLU A 107 15.14 -1.08 -21.98
N LEU A 108 14.77 -2.33 -21.72
CA LEU A 108 15.66 -3.48 -21.67
C LEU A 108 15.06 -4.59 -22.53
N ASP A 109 15.85 -5.19 -23.42
CA ASP A 109 15.37 -6.21 -24.37
C ASP A 109 14.16 -5.75 -25.22
N GLY A 110 14.08 -4.45 -25.55
CA GLY A 110 12.95 -3.87 -26.29
C GLY A 110 11.66 -3.75 -25.47
N LYS A 111 11.74 -3.89 -24.14
CA LYS A 111 10.60 -3.81 -23.22
C LYS A 111 10.83 -2.73 -22.18
N VAL A 112 9.79 -1.94 -21.92
CA VAL A 112 9.87 -0.79 -21.01
C VAL A 112 10.11 -1.25 -19.56
N ILE A 113 11.08 -0.60 -18.92
CA ILE A 113 11.31 -0.65 -17.48
C ILE A 113 10.67 0.57 -16.83
N SER A 114 9.80 0.34 -15.84
CA SER A 114 9.18 1.40 -15.06
C SER A 114 9.25 1.14 -13.56
N ALA A 115 9.55 2.15 -12.76
CA ALA A 115 9.44 2.11 -11.30
C ALA A 115 8.06 2.62 -10.86
N ALA A 116 7.45 1.93 -9.91
CA ALA A 116 6.15 2.29 -9.35
C ALA A 116 6.02 1.82 -7.90
N ILE A 117 4.98 2.26 -7.21
CA ILE A 117 4.65 1.80 -5.85
C ILE A 117 3.36 1.00 -5.91
N GLY A 118 3.35 -0.15 -5.24
CA GLY A 118 2.17 -1.01 -5.12
C GLY A 118 1.91 -1.43 -3.67
N ARG A 119 0.92 -2.31 -3.48
CA ARG A 119 0.52 -2.82 -2.16
C ARG A 119 1.67 -3.40 -1.34
N PHE A 120 2.63 -4.05 -2.00
CA PHE A 120 3.75 -4.72 -1.34
C PHE A 120 4.98 -3.82 -1.16
N GLY A 121 4.91 -2.57 -1.62
CA GLY A 121 6.02 -1.61 -1.61
C GLY A 121 6.44 -1.16 -3.02
N PRO A 122 7.54 -0.41 -3.13
CA PRO A 122 8.08 0.03 -4.40
C PRO A 122 8.64 -1.14 -5.21
N TYR A 123 8.45 -1.10 -6.52
CA TYR A 123 8.85 -2.17 -7.44
C TYR A 123 9.23 -1.61 -8.81
N VAL A 124 10.04 -2.39 -9.52
CA VAL A 124 10.33 -2.25 -10.94
C VAL A 124 9.47 -3.24 -11.71
N ARG A 125 8.81 -2.75 -12.76
CA ARG A 125 8.09 -3.56 -13.73
C ARG A 125 8.92 -3.69 -15.00
N HIS A 126 9.08 -4.93 -15.46
CA HIS A 126 9.66 -5.25 -16.76
C HIS A 126 8.94 -6.46 -17.34
N ASP A 127 8.36 -6.34 -18.53
CA ASP A 127 7.73 -7.46 -19.24
C ASP A 127 6.71 -8.28 -18.43
N GLY A 128 5.86 -7.60 -17.66
CA GLY A 128 4.89 -8.26 -16.77
C GLY A 128 5.51 -8.93 -15.53
N SER A 129 6.84 -8.91 -15.39
CA SER A 129 7.54 -9.27 -14.16
C SER A 129 7.60 -8.07 -13.21
N PHE A 130 7.38 -8.34 -11.93
CA PHE A 130 7.40 -7.36 -10.85
C PHE A 130 8.56 -7.69 -9.92
N VAL A 131 9.51 -6.78 -9.79
CA VAL A 131 10.70 -6.95 -8.95
C VAL A 131 10.69 -5.89 -7.86
N SER A 132 10.59 -6.29 -6.61
CA SER A 132 10.58 -5.35 -5.48
C SER A 132 11.91 -4.60 -5.40
N LEU A 133 11.84 -3.28 -5.20
CA LEU A 133 13.00 -2.45 -4.90
C LEU A 133 13.45 -2.71 -3.46
N LYS A 134 14.77 -2.76 -3.23
CA LYS A 134 15.36 -3.02 -1.92
C LYS A 134 15.51 -1.69 -1.17
N VAL A 135 14.42 -1.23 -0.57
CA VAL A 135 14.41 0.03 0.20
C VAL A 135 15.45 0.00 1.33
N ASP A 136 15.68 -1.17 1.93
CA ASP A 136 16.72 -1.37 2.95
C ASP A 136 18.16 -1.17 2.43
N GLU A 137 18.37 -1.36 1.11
CA GLU A 137 19.66 -1.11 0.44
C GLU A 137 19.75 0.33 -0.11
N GLY A 138 18.75 1.17 0.17
CA GLY A 138 18.68 2.56 -0.29
C GLY A 138 18.03 2.76 -1.66
N ASP A 139 17.41 1.72 -2.23
CA ASP A 139 16.70 1.86 -3.50
C ASP A 139 15.37 2.62 -3.31
N ASP A 140 15.26 3.77 -3.96
CA ASP A 140 14.07 4.62 -3.92
C ASP A 140 13.40 4.71 -5.32
N PRO A 141 12.06 4.54 -5.43
CA PRO A 141 11.37 4.52 -6.72
C PRO A 141 11.47 5.85 -7.50
N TYR A 142 11.73 6.97 -6.82
CA TYR A 142 11.88 8.28 -7.45
C TYR A 142 13.30 8.51 -7.97
N THR A 143 14.33 7.88 -7.40
CA THR A 143 15.74 8.13 -7.76
C THR A 143 16.44 6.96 -8.44
N VAL A 144 15.86 5.76 -8.40
CA VAL A 144 16.45 4.54 -8.99
C VAL A 144 16.85 4.74 -10.45
N THR A 145 18.01 4.20 -10.81
CA THR A 145 18.57 4.28 -12.17
C THR A 145 18.19 3.08 -13.02
N LEU A 146 18.30 3.21 -14.34
CA LEU A 146 18.06 2.11 -15.29
C LEU A 146 19.02 0.94 -15.04
N GLU A 147 20.27 1.21 -14.71
CA GLU A 147 21.29 0.19 -14.43
C GLU A 147 20.88 -0.65 -13.23
N ARG A 148 20.56 -0.01 -12.10
CA ARG A 148 20.11 -0.70 -10.88
C ARG A 148 18.83 -1.50 -11.11
N ALA A 149 17.88 -0.92 -11.83
CA ALA A 149 16.65 -1.61 -12.20
C ALA A 149 16.92 -2.84 -13.07
N THR A 150 17.86 -2.74 -14.02
CA THR A 150 18.29 -3.84 -14.89
C THR A 150 18.96 -4.95 -14.08
N GLU A 151 19.86 -4.62 -13.16
CA GLU A 151 20.51 -5.58 -12.27
C GLU A 151 19.48 -6.38 -11.46
N LEU A 152 18.49 -5.70 -10.87
CA LEU A 152 17.42 -6.36 -10.09
C LEU A 152 16.58 -7.30 -10.96
N VAL A 153 16.24 -6.87 -12.19
CA VAL A 153 15.49 -7.70 -13.14
C VAL A 153 16.28 -8.93 -13.57
N LEU A 154 17.56 -8.77 -13.91
CA LEU A 154 18.43 -9.88 -14.30
C LEU A 154 18.68 -10.85 -13.14
N ALA A 155 18.90 -10.32 -11.92
CA ALA A 155 19.05 -11.13 -10.72
C ALA A 155 17.78 -11.96 -10.44
N LYS A 156 16.59 -11.36 -10.62
CA LYS A 156 15.32 -12.07 -10.49
C LYS A 156 15.20 -13.18 -11.54
N ARG A 157 15.47 -12.88 -12.81
CA ARG A 157 15.45 -13.87 -13.91
C ARG A 157 16.41 -15.03 -13.65
N ALA A 158 17.63 -14.74 -13.18
CA ALA A 158 18.61 -15.77 -12.83
C ALA A 158 18.15 -16.62 -11.64
N ALA A 159 17.53 -16.02 -10.62
CA ALA A 159 16.98 -16.75 -9.49
C ALA A 159 15.79 -17.65 -9.92
N ASP A 160 14.90 -17.17 -10.79
CA ASP A 160 13.82 -17.98 -11.35
C ASP A 160 14.35 -19.14 -12.20
N ALA A 161 15.38 -18.90 -13.02
CA ALA A 161 16.01 -19.92 -13.84
C ALA A 161 16.72 -20.99 -12.98
N LYS A 162 17.40 -20.58 -11.90
CA LYS A 162 18.03 -21.50 -10.95
C LYS A 162 17.00 -22.35 -10.20
N ALA A 163 15.87 -21.74 -9.84
CA ALA A 163 14.80 -22.44 -9.17
C ALA A 163 14.05 -23.40 -10.11
N LEU A 164 14.13 -23.23 -11.43
CA LEU A 164 13.46 -24.08 -12.40
C LEU A 164 14.19 -25.43 -12.54
N ILE A 165 13.56 -26.50 -12.03
CA ILE A 165 14.11 -27.86 -12.08
C ILE A 165 13.72 -28.55 -13.39
N LYS A 166 12.45 -28.45 -13.78
CA LYS A 166 11.92 -29.13 -14.96
C LYS A 166 10.70 -28.41 -15.53
N VAL A 167 10.63 -28.33 -16.85
CA VAL A 167 9.43 -27.93 -17.60
C VAL A 167 8.90 -29.18 -18.31
N PHE A 168 7.59 -29.34 -18.35
CA PHE A 168 6.97 -30.45 -19.06
C PHE A 168 6.71 -30.05 -20.51
N GLU A 169 7.18 -30.83 -21.48
CA GLU A 169 7.02 -30.55 -22.92
C GLU A 169 5.56 -30.65 -23.39
N GLU A 170 4.74 -31.41 -22.66
CA GLU A 170 3.32 -31.61 -22.96
C GLU A 170 2.48 -30.39 -22.56
N ASP A 171 2.96 -29.58 -21.60
CA ASP A 171 2.29 -28.36 -21.14
C ASP A 171 3.32 -27.38 -20.52
N GLU A 172 3.71 -26.35 -21.29
CA GLU A 172 4.71 -25.35 -20.88
C GLU A 172 4.29 -24.54 -19.63
N THR A 173 3.02 -24.64 -19.24
CA THR A 173 2.50 -24.00 -18.03
C THR A 173 2.83 -24.76 -16.75
N VAL A 174 3.18 -26.05 -16.87
CA VAL A 174 3.52 -26.93 -15.76
C VAL A 174 5.04 -26.98 -15.59
N ARG A 175 5.51 -26.53 -14.43
CA ARG A 175 6.94 -26.50 -14.10
C ARG A 175 7.19 -26.94 -12.66
N ILE A 176 8.29 -27.66 -12.45
CA ILE A 176 8.83 -28.01 -11.14
C ILE A 176 9.81 -26.92 -10.74
N ILE A 177 9.55 -26.28 -9.60
CA ILE A 177 10.34 -25.18 -9.07
C ILE A 177 10.84 -25.55 -7.67
N GLU A 178 12.10 -25.24 -7.36
CA GLU A 178 12.65 -25.31 -6.00
C GLU A 178 12.17 -24.12 -5.16
N GLY A 179 11.39 -24.41 -4.12
CA GLY A 179 10.90 -23.41 -3.18
C GLY A 179 11.61 -23.46 -1.82
N ARG A 180 11.22 -22.54 -0.93
CA ARG A 180 11.71 -22.48 0.46
C ARG A 180 11.46 -23.75 1.26
N TRP A 181 10.48 -24.56 0.86
CA TRP A 181 10.09 -25.81 1.53
C TRP A 181 10.35 -27.06 0.66
N GLY A 182 11.25 -26.96 -0.31
CA GLY A 182 11.58 -28.01 -1.26
C GLY A 182 10.89 -27.84 -2.63
N PRO A 183 11.11 -28.80 -3.55
CA PRO A 183 10.54 -28.77 -4.89
C PRO A 183 9.01 -28.86 -4.89
N PHE A 184 8.35 -28.00 -5.66
CA PHE A 184 6.89 -28.02 -5.84
C PHE A 184 6.52 -27.81 -7.31
N ILE A 185 5.33 -28.29 -7.69
CA ILE A 185 4.79 -28.13 -9.04
C ILE A 185 3.97 -26.85 -9.09
N LYS A 186 4.28 -25.98 -10.05
CA LYS A 186 3.50 -24.79 -10.39
C LYS A 186 2.84 -25.05 -11.74
N ALA A 187 1.54 -25.30 -11.73
CA ALA A 187 0.69 -25.30 -12.92
C ALA A 187 0.06 -23.92 -13.11
N GLY A 188 0.03 -23.40 -14.34
CA GLY A 188 -0.71 -22.18 -14.66
C GLY A 188 -2.19 -22.36 -14.38
N LYS A 189 -2.88 -21.29 -13.93
CA LYS A 189 -4.34 -21.27 -13.99
C LYS A 189 -4.73 -21.15 -15.46
N VAL A 190 -5.45 -22.15 -15.97
CA VAL A 190 -6.21 -22.05 -17.22
C VAL A 190 -7.27 -20.96 -17.08
#